data_AF-A0A7V6PVY3-F1
#
_entry.id   AF-A0A7V6PVY3-F1
#
_cell.length_a   1.000
_cell.length_b   1.000
_cell.length_c   1.000
_cell.angle_alpha   90.00
_cell.angle_beta   90.00
_cell.angle_gamma   90.00
#
_symmetry.space_group_name_H-M   'P 1'
#
loop_
_entity.id
_entity.type
_entity.pdbx_description
1 polymer ?
#
loop_
_entity_poly.entity_id
_entity_poly.type
_entity_poly.pdbx_seq_one_letter_code
_entity_poly.pdbx_strand_id
1 'polypeptide(L)'
;MIARAMDITHLKVELADGETDKLLGEFKDANAPAEYAKDSIAKCIKAGIILGKNGKLIAPKDNITRAESAAIVRRLLQLSDLI
;
A
#
# COMPACT_ATOMS: atom_id res chain seq x y z
N MET A 1 5.19 -7.55 1.67
CA MET A 1 6.48 -7.23 2.33
C MET A 1 6.40 -5.88 3.06
N ILE A 2 5.96 -4.80 2.43
CA ILE A 2 5.83 -3.47 3.07
C ILE A 2 4.84 -3.46 4.25
N ALA A 3 3.68 -4.09 4.11
CA ALA A 3 2.71 -4.20 5.22
C ALA A 3 3.32 -4.83 6.49
N ARG A 4 4.20 -5.84 6.33
CA ARG A 4 4.92 -6.44 7.48
C ARG A 4 5.98 -5.49 8.06
N ALA A 5 6.60 -4.66 7.23
CA ALA A 5 7.55 -3.66 7.71
C ALA A 5 6.85 -2.58 8.53
N MET A 6 5.60 -2.22 8.20
CA MET A 6 4.79 -1.30 9.01
C MET A 6 4.54 -1.84 10.43
N ASP A 7 4.29 -3.14 10.56
CA ASP A 7 4.13 -3.78 11.88
C ASP A 7 5.42 -3.67 12.71
N ILE A 8 6.58 -3.81 12.06
CA ILE A 8 7.91 -3.70 12.71
C ILE A 8 8.21 -2.26 13.11
N THR A 9 7.84 -1.28 12.29
CA THR A 9 8.06 0.15 12.59
C THR A 9 6.98 0.74 13.50
N HIS A 10 6.12 -0.09 14.09
CA HIS A 10 4.99 0.31 14.94
C HIS A 10 3.96 1.23 14.26
N LEU A 11 3.98 1.31 12.93
CA LEU A 11 2.99 2.03 12.14
C LEU A 11 1.70 1.19 12.06
N LYS A 12 0.91 1.20 13.15
CA LYS A 12 -0.35 0.44 13.23
C LYS A 12 -1.40 1.08 12.33
N VAL A 13 -1.69 0.42 11.22
CA VAL A 13 -2.79 0.77 10.32
C VAL A 13 -3.85 -0.30 10.43
N GLU A 14 -4.87 -0.01 11.23
CA GLU A 14 -6.05 -0.86 11.36
C GLU A 14 -7.02 -0.56 10.21
N LEU A 15 -7.50 -1.62 9.56
CA LEU A 15 -8.56 -1.55 8.57
C LEU A 15 -9.88 -1.96 9.24
N ALA A 16 -10.93 -1.19 9.04
CA ALA A 16 -12.28 -1.58 9.45
C ALA A 16 -12.87 -2.61 8.48
N ASP A 17 -13.85 -3.38 8.96
CA ASP A 17 -14.54 -4.39 8.14
C ASP A 17 -15.20 -3.73 6.91
N GLY A 18 -14.82 -4.18 5.71
CA GLY A 18 -15.27 -3.63 4.43
C GLY A 18 -14.56 -2.37 3.94
N GLU A 19 -13.55 -1.88 4.66
CA GLU A 19 -12.72 -0.74 4.22
C GLU A 19 -11.77 -1.13 3.08
N THR A 20 -11.29 -2.37 3.08
CA THR A 20 -10.44 -2.95 2.03
C THR A 20 -11.09 -2.82 0.66
N ASP A 21 -12.36 -3.20 0.54
CA ASP A 21 -13.10 -3.15 -0.73
C ASP A 21 -13.40 -1.71 -1.17
N LYS A 22 -13.63 -0.80 -0.23
CA LYS A 22 -13.81 0.63 -0.52
C LYS A 22 -12.53 1.24 -1.08
N LEU A 23 -11.41 1.05 -0.39
CA LEU A 23 -10.10 1.58 -0.78
C LEU A 23 -9.65 0.99 -2.12
N LEU A 24 -9.80 -0.32 -2.31
CA LEU A 24 -9.47 -0.96 -3.59
C LEU A 24 -10.41 -0.52 -4.71
N GLY A 25 -11.70 -0.30 -4.41
CA GLY A 25 -12.72 0.12 -5.37
C GLY A 25 -12.50 1.51 -5.99
N GLU A 26 -11.65 2.35 -5.39
CA GLU A 26 -11.22 3.62 -5.99
C GLU A 26 -10.28 3.42 -7.20
N PHE A 27 -9.68 2.24 -7.32
CA PHE A 27 -8.74 1.90 -8.38
C PHE A 27 -9.40 1.05 -9.46
N LYS A 28 -9.07 1.33 -10.72
CA LYS A 28 -9.64 0.62 -11.89
C LYS A 28 -9.28 -0.86 -11.93
N ASP A 29 -8.20 -1.24 -11.26
CA ASP A 29 -7.65 -2.59 -11.23
C ASP A 29 -7.82 -3.26 -9.86
N ALA A 30 -8.89 -2.91 -9.12
CA ALA A 30 -9.25 -3.50 -7.83
C ALA A 30 -9.28 -5.05 -7.82
N ASN A 31 -9.57 -5.68 -8.97
CA ASN A 31 -9.65 -7.13 -9.14
C ASN A 31 -8.33 -7.80 -9.58
N ALA A 32 -7.28 -7.02 -9.87
CA ALA A 32 -5.99 -7.54 -10.29
C ALA A 32 -5.13 -8.16 -9.16
N PRO A 33 -5.19 -7.68 -7.89
CA PRO A 33 -4.45 -8.27 -6.78
C PRO A 33 -4.96 -9.66 -6.41
N ALA A 34 -4.04 -10.52 -5.97
CA ALA A 34 -4.41 -11.78 -5.31
C ALA A 34 -5.08 -11.51 -3.95
N GLU A 35 -5.94 -12.43 -3.49
CA GLU A 35 -6.73 -12.26 -2.26
C GLU A 35 -5.86 -11.95 -1.04
N TYR A 36 -4.72 -12.65 -0.89
CA TYR A 36 -3.78 -12.43 0.21
C TYR A 36 -3.13 -11.04 0.20
N ALA A 37 -3.10 -10.37 -0.96
CA ALA A 37 -2.45 -9.08 -1.15
C ALA A 37 -3.42 -7.91 -0.92
N LYS A 38 -4.74 -8.13 -1.04
CA LYS A 38 -5.76 -7.08 -0.91
C LYS A 38 -5.64 -6.31 0.40
N ASP A 39 -5.61 -7.03 1.52
CA ASP A 39 -5.47 -6.44 2.86
C ASP A 39 -4.15 -5.65 3.00
N SER A 40 -3.04 -6.23 2.55
CA SER A 40 -1.74 -5.57 2.60
C SER A 40 -1.70 -4.28 1.75
N ILE A 41 -2.31 -4.29 0.58
CA ILE A 41 -2.38 -3.15 -0.33
C ILE A 41 -3.27 -2.06 0.28
N ALA A 42 -4.45 -2.42 0.79
CA ALA A 42 -5.34 -1.48 1.45
C ALA A 42 -4.68 -0.80 2.66
N LYS A 43 -3.93 -1.54 3.49
CA LYS A 43 -3.11 -0.95 4.57
C LYS A 43 -2.11 0.05 4.05
N CYS A 44 -1.39 -0.28 2.97
CA CYS A 44 -0.38 0.62 2.40
C CYS A 44 -1.00 1.87 1.77
N ILE A 45 -2.20 1.77 1.18
CA ILE A 45 -2.95 2.90 0.63
C ILE A 45 -3.44 3.80 1.75
N LYS A 46 -4.07 3.20 2.78
CA LYS A 46 -4.55 3.93 3.95
C LYS A 46 -3.42 4.65 4.69
N ALA A 47 -2.25 4.03 4.77
CA ALA A 47 -1.05 4.62 5.33
C ALA A 47 -0.47 5.77 4.49
N GLY A 48 -0.94 5.99 3.25
CA GLY A 48 -0.35 6.96 2.32
C GLY A 48 1.03 6.55 1.77
N ILE A 49 1.43 5.30 1.96
CA ILE A 49 2.71 4.77 1.46
C ILE A 49 2.61 4.52 -0.05
N ILE A 50 1.51 3.91 -0.48
CA ILE A 50 1.18 3.64 -1.88
C ILE A 50 0.05 4.57 -2.32
N LEU A 51 0.31 5.37 -3.35
CA LEU A 51 -0.66 6.35 -3.90
C LEU A 51 -1.27 5.89 -5.23
N GLY A 52 -0.84 4.74 -5.74
CA GLY A 52 -1.18 4.25 -7.06
C GLY A 52 -0.46 4.98 -8.21
N LYS A 53 -0.37 4.30 -9.35
CA LYS A 53 0.17 4.79 -10.61
C LYS A 53 -0.90 5.62 -11.31
N ASN A 54 -0.57 6.86 -11.66
CA ASN A 54 -1.49 7.83 -12.29
C ASN A 54 -2.82 8.04 -11.52
N GLY A 55 -2.83 7.80 -10.20
CA GLY A 55 -3.97 8.03 -9.31
C GLY A 55 -5.19 7.14 -9.56
N LYS A 56 -5.10 6.12 -10.43
CA LYS A 56 -6.23 5.25 -10.79
C LYS A 56 -5.87 3.77 -10.92
N LEU A 57 -4.59 3.42 -10.76
CA LEU A 57 -4.10 2.04 -10.91
C LEU A 57 -3.19 1.67 -9.73
N ILE A 58 -3.34 0.47 -9.21
CA ILE A 58 -2.43 -0.11 -8.21
C ILE A 58 -1.28 -0.86 -8.91
N ALA A 59 -1.55 -1.41 -10.09
CA ALA A 59 -0.66 -2.19 -10.94
C ALA A 59 0.07 -3.32 -10.17
N PRO A 60 -0.66 -4.21 -9.47
CA PRO A 60 -0.07 -5.20 -8.55
C PRO A 60 0.80 -6.27 -9.24
N LYS A 61 0.62 -6.46 -10.56
CA LYS A 61 1.38 -7.41 -11.39
C LYS A 61 2.48 -6.73 -12.22
N ASP A 62 2.54 -5.40 -12.19
CA ASP A 62 3.54 -4.65 -12.95
C ASP A 62 4.89 -4.69 -12.22
N ASN A 63 5.97 -4.52 -12.98
CA ASN A 63 7.30 -4.47 -12.40
C ASN A 63 7.48 -3.12 -11.70
N ILE A 64 7.91 -3.17 -10.44
CA ILE A 64 8.26 -1.97 -9.69
C ILE A 64 9.66 -1.49 -10.09
N THR A 65 9.81 -0.19 -10.34
CA THR A 65 11.11 0.42 -10.62
C THR A 65 11.91 0.63 -9.33
N ARG A 66 13.24 0.80 -9.47
CA ARG A 66 14.11 1.15 -8.33
C ARG A 66 13.70 2.47 -7.67
N ALA A 67 13.27 3.44 -8.46
CA ALA A 67 12.82 4.74 -7.97
C ALA A 67 11.53 4.63 -7.15
N GLU A 68 10.55 3.87 -7.63
CA GLU A 68 9.30 3.61 -6.89
C GLU A 68 9.56 2.85 -5.59
N SER A 69 10.44 1.85 -5.64
CA SER A 69 10.82 1.09 -4.45
C SER A 69 11.45 1.99 -3.38
N ALA A 70 12.40 2.85 -3.76
CA ALA A 70 13.02 3.82 -2.86
C ALA A 70 12.02 4.84 -2.31
N ALA A 71 11.08 5.31 -3.14
CA ALA A 71 10.03 6.24 -2.72
C ALA A 71 9.11 5.61 -1.67
N ILE A 72 8.74 4.34 -1.84
CA ILE A 72 7.92 3.59 -0.87
C ILE A 72 8.65 3.44 0.47
N VAL A 73 9.92 3.01 0.45
CA VAL A 73 10.72 2.85 1.67
C VAL A 73 10.89 4.19 2.36
N ARG A 74 11.20 5.26 1.63
CA ARG A 74 11.33 6.61 2.19
C ARG A 74 10.04 7.06 2.88
N ARG A 75 8.88 6.89 2.25
CA ARG A 75 7.59 7.24 2.87
C ARG A 75 7.34 6.45 4.14
N LEU A 76 7.62 5.14 4.11
CA LEU A 76 7.49 4.29 5.29
C LEU A 76 8.35 4.81 6.45
N LEU A 77 9.62 5.15 6.17
CA LEU A 77 10.53 5.67 7.19
C LEU A 77 10.08 7.03 7.74
N GLN A 78 9.63 7.94 6.86
CA GLN A 78 9.11 9.25 7.25
C GLN A 78 7.84 9.14 8.12
N LEU A 79 6.91 8.28 7.72
CA LEU A 79 5.67 8.07 8.47
C LEU A 79 5.87 7.35 9.80
N SER A 80 6.99 6.63 9.94
CA SER A 80 7.36 5.94 11.17
C SER A 80 8.33 6.75 12.04
N ASP A 81 8.53 8.05 11.74
CA ASP A 81 9.45 8.96 12.45
C ASP A 81 10.89 8.42 12.60
N LEU A 82 11.36 7.68 11.60
CA LEU A 82 12.73 7.12 11.58
C LEU A 82 13.73 8.03 10.86
N ILE A 83 13.25 9.01 10.09
CA ILE A 83 14.05 10.01 9.34
C ILE A 83 13.32 11.35 9.24
#